data_AF-A0A6M5F9Q1-F1
#
_entry.id   AF-A0A6M5F9Q1-F1
#
_cell.length_a   1.000
_cell.length_b   1.000
_cell.length_c   1.000
_cell.angle_alpha   90.00
_cell.angle_beta   90.00
_cell.angle_gamma   90.00
#
_symmetry.space_group_name_H-M   'P 1'
#
loop_
_entity.id
_entity.type
_entity.pdbx_description
1 polymer ?
#
loop_
_entity_poly.entity_id
_entity_poly.type
_entity_poly.pdbx_seq_one_letter_code
_entity_poly.pdbx_strand_id
1 'polypeptide(L)'
;MANLNLLSPEIRAAANNAWQRAQEEQKAQSLNTSQGFGSAALLNTLNADVREAREKNKTGFNSLDTIPNPETQRAFEKAFTLSERLVGYIGLSAPTPEQMVSVGVNLQYLAEQFALMEQGEGVAPHVVLAPYSLGKQSWLAIARKMTSDTNIPNNPLQIRKHDHGLHIDLSIKDSAWHSSDQVPTSTTTPALNRLPTHQDKSHPNIKWTLRLLSGRKRPNRTFISYQQSQEQTPPIEHQTLAEGLTDKLTTILAGDKPTDENYYSLCQQPDPDATQILSIHSNVHYGLIYIRWVKTYHRDRGVGIRSPIG
;
A
#
# COMPACT_ATOMS: atom_id res chain seq x y z
N MET A 1 25.60 -15.36 17.01
CA MET A 1 25.04 -14.33 17.89
C MET A 1 23.96 -13.59 17.12
N ALA A 2 22.69 -13.73 17.50
CA ALA A 2 21.57 -13.10 16.80
C ALA A 2 21.55 -11.59 17.10
N ASN A 3 21.50 -10.79 16.04
CA ASN A 3 21.63 -9.34 16.10
C ASN A 3 20.30 -8.72 16.62
N LEU A 4 20.30 -8.25 17.87
CA LEU A 4 19.16 -7.63 18.60
C LEU A 4 18.68 -6.28 18.01
N ASN A 5 19.16 -5.91 16.82
CA ASN A 5 18.78 -4.68 16.11
C ASN A 5 17.61 -4.86 15.12
N LEU A 6 17.00 -6.06 15.06
CA LEU A 6 15.91 -6.42 14.13
C LEU A 6 14.49 -6.30 14.73
N LEU A 7 14.37 -5.69 15.91
CA LEU A 7 13.10 -5.57 16.64
C LEU A 7 12.65 -4.11 16.66
N SER A 8 11.33 -3.87 16.59
CA SER A 8 10.76 -2.52 16.68
C SER A 8 11.24 -1.83 17.98
N PRO A 9 11.34 -0.48 18.02
CA PRO A 9 11.82 0.24 19.20
C PRO A 9 11.09 -0.17 20.49
N GLU A 10 9.80 -0.47 20.38
CA GLU A 10 8.97 -0.96 21.48
C GLU A 10 9.31 -2.39 21.91
N ILE A 11 9.62 -3.32 20.98
CA ILE A 11 10.06 -4.66 21.34
C ILE A 11 11.48 -4.61 21.92
N ARG A 12 12.36 -3.73 21.43
CA ARG A 12 13.68 -3.50 22.03
C ARG A 12 13.56 -2.89 23.42
N ALA A 13 12.65 -1.94 23.61
CA ALA A 13 12.37 -1.34 24.92
C ALA A 13 11.74 -2.36 25.87
N ALA A 14 10.78 -3.16 25.42
CA ALA A 14 10.16 -4.21 26.22
C ALA A 14 11.16 -5.31 26.59
N ALA A 15 12.00 -5.76 25.64
CA ALA A 15 13.05 -6.73 25.89
C ALA A 15 14.13 -6.16 26.83
N ASN A 16 14.55 -4.91 26.65
CA ASN A 16 15.52 -4.27 27.54
C ASN A 16 14.95 -4.01 28.95
N ASN A 17 13.69 -3.60 29.06
CA ASN A 17 13.01 -3.40 30.33
C ASN A 17 12.73 -4.73 31.04
N ALA A 18 12.43 -5.80 30.31
CA ALA A 18 12.31 -7.15 30.85
C ALA A 18 13.68 -7.67 31.30
N TRP A 19 14.73 -7.42 30.52
CA TRP A 19 16.10 -7.78 30.86
C TRP A 19 16.63 -7.02 32.08
N GLN A 20 16.36 -5.71 32.17
CA GLN A 20 16.73 -4.89 33.34
C GLN A 20 15.97 -5.32 34.59
N ARG A 21 14.64 -5.55 34.50
CA ARG A 21 13.86 -6.09 35.62
C ARG A 21 14.36 -7.45 36.07
N ALA A 22 14.72 -8.34 35.13
CA ALA A 22 15.30 -9.65 35.46
C ALA A 22 16.69 -9.53 36.14
N GLN A 23 17.50 -8.54 35.77
CA GLN A 23 18.78 -8.27 36.45
C GLN A 23 18.61 -7.62 37.82
N GLU A 24 17.61 -6.76 37.97
CA GLU A 24 17.26 -6.13 39.25
C GLU A 24 16.66 -7.16 40.22
N GLU A 25 15.83 -8.08 39.75
CA GLU A 25 15.31 -9.21 40.53
C GLU A 25 16.42 -10.21 40.89
N GLN A 26 17.38 -10.47 39.99
CA GLN A 26 18.58 -11.26 40.34
C GLN A 26 19.47 -10.56 41.38
N LYS A 27 19.63 -9.23 41.32
CA LYS A 27 20.36 -8.46 42.35
C LYS A 27 19.61 -8.39 43.68
N ALA A 28 18.29 -8.33 43.66
CA ALA A 28 17.45 -8.36 44.86
C ALA A 28 17.44 -9.77 45.51
N GLN A 29 17.51 -10.84 44.71
CA GLN A 29 17.59 -12.21 45.20
C GLN A 29 19.02 -12.68 45.53
N SER A 30 20.07 -12.05 45.00
CA SER A 30 21.46 -12.36 45.42
C SER A 30 21.76 -11.94 46.86
N LEU A 31 20.90 -11.13 47.47
CA LEU A 31 20.96 -10.76 48.88
C LEU A 31 20.21 -11.73 49.80
N ASN A 32 19.35 -12.61 49.27
CA ASN A 32 18.61 -13.59 50.05
C ASN A 32 18.58 -14.96 49.37
N THR A 33 19.46 -15.83 49.87
CA THR A 33 19.46 -17.30 49.76
C THR A 33 19.63 -17.95 48.39
N SER A 34 20.68 -18.77 48.33
CA SER A 34 20.99 -19.75 47.29
C SER A 34 19.89 -20.81 47.16
N GLN A 35 18.93 -20.60 46.25
CA GLN A 35 18.19 -21.70 45.63
C GLN A 35 18.16 -21.46 44.13
N GLY A 36 18.85 -22.33 43.40
CA GLY A 36 18.94 -22.27 41.96
C GLY A 36 17.56 -22.46 41.33
N PHE A 37 16.96 -21.36 40.90
CA PHE A 37 15.83 -21.39 39.99
C PHE A 37 16.38 -21.48 38.56
N GLY A 38 16.18 -22.65 37.98
CA GLY A 38 16.72 -23.03 36.68
C GLY A 38 16.23 -22.14 35.56
N SER A 39 17.08 -22.01 34.54
CA SER A 39 16.83 -21.42 33.22
C SER A 39 15.44 -21.73 32.61
N ALA A 40 14.78 -22.80 33.04
CA ALA A 40 13.40 -23.14 32.67
C ALA A 40 12.36 -22.10 33.11
N ALA A 41 12.45 -21.53 34.32
CA ALA A 41 11.51 -20.50 34.77
C ALA A 41 11.67 -19.21 33.94
N LEU A 42 12.91 -18.85 33.64
CA LEU A 42 13.28 -17.67 32.86
C LEU A 42 12.87 -17.82 31.37
N LEU A 43 13.04 -19.01 30.79
CA LEU A 43 12.54 -19.32 29.44
C LEU A 43 11.00 -19.37 29.39
N ASN A 44 10.33 -19.80 30.46
CA ASN A 44 8.87 -19.82 30.53
C ASN A 44 8.28 -18.41 30.61
N THR A 45 8.89 -17.49 31.36
CA THR A 45 8.49 -16.08 31.38
C THR A 45 8.75 -15.40 30.03
N LEU A 46 9.92 -15.66 29.42
CA LEU A 46 10.22 -15.13 28.08
C LEU A 46 9.24 -15.64 27.02
N ASN A 47 8.89 -16.94 27.06
CA ASN A 47 7.90 -17.53 26.17
C ASN A 47 6.48 -17.01 26.46
N ALA A 48 6.16 -16.67 27.72
CA ALA A 48 4.89 -16.08 28.09
C ALA A 48 4.77 -14.65 27.56
N ASP A 49 5.80 -13.83 27.69
CA ASP A 49 5.83 -12.45 27.16
C ASP A 49 5.84 -12.43 25.64
N VAL A 50 6.57 -13.35 24.99
CA VAL A 50 6.55 -13.53 23.53
C VAL A 50 5.18 -14.03 23.08
N ARG A 51 4.53 -14.93 23.84
CA ARG A 51 3.16 -15.39 23.56
C ARG A 51 2.14 -14.27 23.76
N GLU A 52 2.25 -13.48 24.81
CA GLU A 52 1.38 -12.33 25.07
C GLU A 52 1.57 -11.25 24.01
N ALA A 53 2.81 -10.97 23.57
CA ALA A 53 3.08 -10.08 22.45
C ALA A 53 2.56 -10.66 21.13
N ARG A 54 2.57 -11.98 20.95
CA ARG A 54 1.98 -12.66 19.79
C ARG A 54 0.45 -12.66 19.83
N GLU A 55 -0.16 -12.71 21.01
CA GLU A 55 -1.60 -12.56 21.20
C GLU A 55 -2.05 -11.10 21.06
N LYS A 56 -1.26 -10.14 21.54
CA LYS A 56 -1.44 -8.71 21.25
C LYS A 56 -1.22 -8.37 19.76
N ASN A 57 -0.39 -9.13 19.06
CA ASN A 57 -0.28 -9.04 17.60
C ASN A 57 -1.42 -9.76 16.85
N LYS A 58 -2.13 -10.71 17.48
CA LYS A 58 -3.41 -11.22 16.92
C LYS A 58 -4.50 -10.15 16.99
N THR A 59 -4.49 -9.29 18.01
CA THR A 59 -5.30 -8.06 18.08
C THR A 59 -4.77 -6.90 17.22
N GLY A 60 -3.81 -7.13 16.31
CA GLY A 60 -3.42 -6.18 15.27
C GLY A 60 -4.12 -6.46 13.92
N PHE A 61 -4.52 -7.70 13.69
CA PHE A 61 -5.27 -8.15 12.51
C PHE A 61 -6.78 -7.99 12.76
N ASN A 62 -7.19 -6.79 13.17
CA ASN A 62 -8.57 -6.55 13.58
C ASN A 62 -9.50 -6.32 12.38
N SER A 63 -10.81 -6.46 12.62
CA SER A 63 -11.86 -6.06 11.67
C SER A 63 -11.91 -4.53 11.52
N LEU A 64 -12.60 -4.04 10.49
CA LEU A 64 -12.80 -2.59 10.30
C LEU A 64 -13.46 -1.92 11.51
N ASP A 65 -14.35 -2.64 12.19
CA ASP A 65 -15.12 -2.13 13.34
C ASP A 65 -14.26 -1.71 14.54
N THR A 66 -13.00 -2.14 14.59
CA THR A 66 -12.10 -1.78 15.69
C THR A 66 -11.31 -0.51 15.43
N ILE A 67 -11.37 0.07 14.22
CA ILE A 67 -10.67 1.31 13.90
C ILE A 67 -11.31 2.44 14.73
N PRO A 68 -10.60 3.05 15.71
CA PRO A 68 -11.24 3.94 16.67
C PRO A 68 -11.71 5.27 16.08
N ASN A 69 -11.01 5.75 15.04
CA ASN A 69 -11.37 6.99 14.37
C ASN A 69 -12.46 6.70 13.31
N PRO A 70 -13.67 7.27 13.45
CA PRO A 70 -14.78 6.98 12.55
C PRO A 70 -14.57 7.51 11.12
N GLU A 71 -13.77 8.56 10.93
CA GLU A 71 -13.45 9.08 9.60
C GLU A 71 -12.45 8.16 8.89
N THR A 72 -11.43 7.68 9.61
CA THR A 72 -10.51 6.66 9.11
C THR A 72 -11.24 5.37 8.79
N GLN A 73 -12.11 4.89 9.68
CA GLN A 73 -12.93 3.69 9.44
C GLN A 73 -13.75 3.83 8.14
N ARG A 74 -14.46 4.94 7.97
CA ARG A 74 -15.23 5.24 6.75
C ARG A 74 -14.36 5.29 5.49
N ALA A 75 -13.13 5.80 5.59
CA ALA A 75 -12.20 5.83 4.46
C ALA A 75 -11.84 4.41 3.99
N PHE A 76 -11.62 3.48 4.92
CA PHE A 76 -11.39 2.07 4.60
C PHE A 76 -12.65 1.41 4.02
N GLU A 77 -13.81 1.53 4.67
CA GLU A 77 -15.09 0.99 4.17
C GLU A 77 -15.40 1.47 2.75
N LYS A 78 -15.19 2.77 2.50
CA LYS A 78 -15.36 3.40 1.19
C LYS A 78 -14.39 2.81 0.18
N ALA A 79 -13.13 2.59 0.52
CA ALA A 79 -12.15 1.98 -0.39
C ALA A 79 -12.53 0.55 -0.80
N PHE A 80 -12.96 -0.31 0.15
CA PHE A 80 -13.45 -1.65 -0.17
C PHE A 80 -14.68 -1.60 -1.09
N THR A 81 -15.65 -0.74 -0.77
CA THR A 81 -16.88 -0.56 -1.58
C THR A 81 -16.58 -0.07 -3.00
N LEU A 82 -15.67 0.89 -3.14
CA LEU A 82 -15.30 1.45 -4.44
C LEU A 82 -14.48 0.47 -5.26
N SER A 83 -13.58 -0.30 -4.64
CA SER A 83 -12.84 -1.35 -5.34
C SER A 83 -13.75 -2.50 -5.80
N GLU A 84 -14.74 -2.91 -5.00
CA GLU A 84 -15.78 -3.86 -5.44
C GLU A 84 -16.53 -3.33 -6.67
N ARG A 85 -17.01 -2.08 -6.61
CA ARG A 85 -17.68 -1.44 -7.76
C ARG A 85 -16.77 -1.36 -8.98
N LEU A 86 -15.50 -1.02 -8.80
CA LEU A 86 -14.52 -0.86 -9.87
C LEU A 86 -14.32 -2.16 -10.65
N VAL A 87 -14.06 -3.27 -9.96
CA VAL A 87 -13.83 -4.55 -10.64
C VAL A 87 -15.14 -5.24 -11.04
N GLY A 88 -16.26 -4.86 -10.42
CA GLY A 88 -17.60 -5.28 -10.82
C GLY A 88 -17.95 -4.91 -12.27
N TYR A 89 -17.36 -3.84 -12.84
CA TYR A 89 -17.51 -3.54 -14.27
C TYR A 89 -17.04 -4.67 -15.17
N ILE A 90 -16.11 -5.53 -14.74
CA ILE A 90 -15.64 -6.68 -15.51
C ILE A 90 -16.09 -8.02 -14.92
N GLY A 91 -17.08 -8.00 -14.03
CA GLY A 91 -17.67 -9.21 -13.44
C GLY A 91 -16.76 -9.91 -12.43
N LEU A 92 -15.80 -9.19 -11.84
CA LEU A 92 -14.98 -9.67 -10.73
C LEU A 92 -15.52 -9.16 -9.40
N SER A 93 -15.08 -9.78 -8.31
CA SER A 93 -15.28 -9.32 -6.94
C SER A 93 -13.94 -8.99 -6.29
N ALA A 94 -13.94 -7.92 -5.50
CA ALA A 94 -12.86 -7.54 -4.61
C ALA A 94 -12.93 -8.36 -3.31
N PRO A 95 -11.78 -8.57 -2.63
CA PRO A 95 -11.77 -9.21 -1.34
C PRO A 95 -12.44 -8.33 -0.28
N THR A 96 -13.10 -8.98 0.66
CA THR A 96 -13.62 -8.38 1.88
C THR A 96 -12.48 -7.97 2.82
N PRO A 97 -12.74 -7.06 3.78
CA PRO A 97 -11.78 -6.73 4.82
C PRO A 97 -11.29 -7.96 5.60
N GLU A 98 -12.20 -8.89 5.93
CA GLU A 98 -11.89 -10.13 6.65
C GLU A 98 -10.94 -11.03 5.83
N GLN A 99 -11.13 -11.09 4.52
CA GLN A 99 -10.25 -11.83 3.62
C GLN A 99 -8.86 -11.20 3.56
N MET A 100 -8.74 -9.86 3.54
CA MET A 100 -7.45 -9.18 3.60
C MET A 100 -6.75 -9.39 4.94
N VAL A 101 -7.49 -9.30 6.05
CA VAL A 101 -7.00 -9.61 7.39
C VAL A 101 -6.49 -11.06 7.48
N SER A 102 -7.22 -12.01 6.89
CA SER A 102 -6.86 -13.44 6.91
C SER A 102 -5.51 -13.76 6.23
N VAL A 103 -5.07 -12.91 5.30
CA VAL A 103 -3.77 -13.05 4.62
C VAL A 103 -2.67 -12.20 5.24
N GLY A 104 -2.95 -11.59 6.40
CA GLY A 104 -1.98 -10.85 7.20
C GLY A 104 -1.95 -9.35 6.93
N VAL A 105 -3.00 -8.73 6.40
CA VAL A 105 -3.13 -7.26 6.40
C VAL A 105 -3.46 -6.78 7.81
N ASN A 106 -2.60 -5.93 8.36
CA ASN A 106 -2.83 -5.27 9.65
C ASN A 106 -3.59 -3.95 9.44
N LEU A 107 -4.93 -3.99 9.54
CA LEU A 107 -5.79 -2.82 9.33
C LEU A 107 -5.57 -1.73 10.39
N GLN A 108 -5.26 -2.12 11.63
CA GLN A 108 -4.98 -1.17 12.71
C GLN A 108 -3.70 -0.36 12.42
N TYR A 109 -2.63 -1.02 11.99
CA TYR A 109 -1.40 -0.37 11.57
C TYR A 109 -1.64 0.59 10.40
N LEU A 110 -2.39 0.16 9.37
CA LEU A 110 -2.71 1.04 8.26
C LEU A 110 -3.57 2.23 8.72
N ALA A 111 -4.49 2.07 9.67
CA ALA A 111 -5.26 3.18 10.22
C ALA A 111 -4.38 4.18 11.00
N GLU A 112 -3.37 3.70 11.74
CA GLU A 112 -2.39 4.57 12.41
C GLU A 112 -1.54 5.34 11.40
N GLN A 113 -1.07 4.66 10.34
CA GLN A 113 -0.33 5.30 9.26
C GLN A 113 -1.19 6.30 8.49
N PHE A 114 -2.48 6.03 8.32
CA PHE A 114 -3.43 6.96 7.73
C PHE A 114 -3.45 8.28 8.50
N ALA A 115 -3.62 8.21 9.83
CA ALA A 115 -3.67 9.40 10.67
C ALA A 115 -2.34 10.18 10.67
N LEU A 116 -1.20 9.48 10.69
CA LEU A 116 0.12 10.11 10.61
C LEU A 116 0.36 10.81 9.26
N MET A 117 -0.03 10.16 8.16
CA MET A 117 0.06 10.74 6.83
C MET A 117 -0.84 11.97 6.71
N GLU A 118 -2.09 11.90 7.20
CA GLU A 118 -3.01 13.02 7.19
C GLU A 118 -2.47 14.21 7.98
N GLN A 119 -1.96 13.97 9.18
CA GLN A 119 -1.33 15.00 10.00
C GLN A 119 -0.12 15.64 9.31
N GLY A 120 0.72 14.84 8.66
CA GLY A 120 1.92 15.31 7.97
C GLY A 120 1.66 16.00 6.63
N GLU A 121 0.59 15.62 5.93
CA GLU A 121 0.27 16.14 4.61
C GLU A 121 -0.82 17.21 4.60
N GLY A 122 -1.60 17.33 5.67
CA GLY A 122 -2.76 18.21 5.77
C GLY A 122 -3.94 17.77 4.89
N VAL A 123 -3.93 16.52 4.43
CA VAL A 123 -4.95 15.92 3.57
C VAL A 123 -5.03 14.42 3.84
N ALA A 124 -6.25 13.90 3.94
CA ALA A 124 -6.50 12.47 4.13
C ALA A 124 -5.80 11.66 3.02
N PRO A 125 -5.00 10.63 3.36
CA PRO A 125 -4.45 9.71 2.37
C PRO A 125 -5.56 8.85 1.76
N HIS A 126 -5.26 8.25 0.62
CA HIS A 126 -6.16 7.34 -0.05
C HIS A 126 -5.86 5.90 0.36
N VAL A 127 -6.88 5.17 0.78
CA VAL A 127 -6.80 3.72 1.02
C VAL A 127 -7.04 3.02 -0.33
N VAL A 128 -6.08 2.23 -0.79
CA VAL A 128 -6.09 1.64 -2.13
C VAL A 128 -6.05 0.12 -2.03
N LEU A 129 -7.19 -0.51 -2.33
CA LEU A 129 -7.31 -1.96 -2.51
C LEU A 129 -7.14 -2.30 -3.99
N ALA A 130 -5.91 -2.59 -4.40
CA ALA A 130 -5.52 -2.73 -5.79
C ALA A 130 -5.52 -4.19 -6.26
N PRO A 131 -6.16 -4.50 -7.41
CA PRO A 131 -6.00 -5.77 -8.10
C PRO A 131 -4.80 -5.74 -9.05
N TYR A 132 -3.95 -6.74 -8.95
CA TYR A 132 -2.75 -6.93 -9.77
C TYR A 132 -2.96 -8.04 -10.78
N SER A 133 -2.21 -7.96 -11.88
CA SER A 133 -2.26 -8.93 -12.97
C SER A 133 -3.65 -9.04 -13.62
N LEU A 134 -4.45 -7.97 -13.54
CA LEU A 134 -5.69 -7.82 -14.31
C LEU A 134 -5.42 -7.80 -15.82
N GLY A 135 -4.27 -7.25 -16.21
CA GLY A 135 -3.88 -7.09 -17.60
C GLY A 135 -4.49 -5.87 -18.27
N LYS A 136 -3.81 -5.41 -19.32
CA LYS A 136 -4.10 -4.17 -20.04
C LYS A 136 -5.56 -4.06 -20.53
N GLN A 137 -6.08 -5.15 -21.10
CA GLN A 137 -7.43 -5.16 -21.68
C GLN A 137 -8.52 -5.03 -20.62
N SER A 138 -8.32 -5.61 -19.44
CA SER A 138 -9.25 -5.49 -18.31
C SER A 138 -9.36 -4.04 -17.84
N TRP A 139 -8.23 -3.35 -17.69
CA TRP A 139 -8.20 -1.93 -17.34
C TRP A 139 -8.85 -1.02 -18.40
N LEU A 140 -8.60 -1.29 -19.68
CA LEU A 140 -9.29 -0.60 -20.79
C LEU A 140 -10.81 -0.85 -20.77
N ALA A 141 -11.24 -2.08 -20.47
CA ALA A 141 -12.65 -2.44 -20.38
C ALA A 141 -13.34 -1.74 -19.20
N ILE A 142 -12.69 -1.69 -18.03
CA ILE A 142 -13.16 -0.92 -16.86
C ILE A 142 -13.33 0.55 -17.25
N ALA A 143 -12.28 1.18 -17.78
CA ALA A 143 -12.31 2.60 -18.14
C ALA A 143 -13.40 2.94 -19.17
N ARG A 144 -13.59 2.08 -20.17
CA ARG A 144 -14.67 2.23 -21.17
C ARG A 144 -16.06 2.18 -20.54
N LYS A 145 -16.30 1.22 -19.64
CA LYS A 145 -17.59 1.10 -18.95
C LYS A 145 -17.82 2.28 -18.00
N MET A 146 -16.80 2.68 -17.24
CA MET A 146 -16.87 3.87 -16.38
C MET A 146 -17.13 5.15 -17.17
N THR A 147 -16.52 5.33 -18.35
CA THR A 147 -16.75 6.51 -19.20
C THR A 147 -18.21 6.64 -19.64
N SER A 148 -18.93 5.51 -19.73
CA SER A 148 -20.35 5.48 -20.12
C SER A 148 -21.30 5.38 -18.93
N ASP A 149 -20.80 5.29 -17.69
CA ASP A 149 -21.63 5.15 -16.50
C ASP A 149 -22.16 6.51 -16.05
N THR A 150 -23.48 6.69 -16.19
CA THR A 150 -24.22 7.89 -15.79
C THR A 150 -24.46 7.97 -14.28
N ASN A 151 -24.19 6.90 -13.53
CA ASN A 151 -24.32 6.86 -12.07
C ASN A 151 -23.03 7.31 -11.36
N ILE A 152 -21.99 7.71 -12.09
CA ILE A 152 -20.80 8.34 -11.51
C ILE A 152 -21.10 9.84 -11.36
N PRO A 153 -21.10 10.40 -10.14
CA PRO A 153 -21.36 11.82 -9.93
C PRO A 153 -20.31 12.68 -10.65
N ASN A 154 -20.75 13.64 -11.47
CA ASN A 154 -19.87 14.55 -12.21
C ASN A 154 -18.74 13.84 -12.97
N ASN A 155 -19.04 12.70 -13.58
CA ASN A 155 -18.06 11.85 -14.26
C ASN A 155 -17.14 12.65 -15.21
N PRO A 156 -15.84 12.80 -14.89
CA PRO A 156 -14.94 13.59 -15.70
C PRO A 156 -14.42 12.82 -16.93
N LEU A 157 -14.63 11.50 -17.01
CA LEU A 157 -14.11 10.67 -18.07
C LEU A 157 -14.82 10.95 -19.40
N GLN A 158 -14.04 11.04 -20.48
CA GLN A 158 -14.54 11.36 -21.81
C GLN A 158 -14.05 10.35 -22.85
N ILE A 159 -14.80 10.27 -23.94
CA ILE A 159 -14.35 9.61 -25.17
C ILE A 159 -13.54 10.63 -25.98
N ARG A 160 -12.28 10.32 -26.29
CA ARG A 160 -11.45 11.15 -27.18
C ARG A 160 -10.75 10.29 -28.20
N LYS A 161 -11.05 10.53 -29.47
CA LYS A 161 -10.59 9.69 -30.59
C LYS A 161 -10.97 8.23 -30.35
N HIS A 162 -10.00 7.38 -29.99
CA HIS A 162 -10.19 5.95 -29.72
C HIS A 162 -10.08 5.61 -28.23
N ASP A 163 -9.77 6.60 -27.38
CA ASP A 163 -9.59 6.42 -25.94
C ASP A 163 -10.91 6.64 -25.20
N HIS A 164 -11.18 5.82 -24.20
CA HIS A 164 -12.36 5.92 -23.34
C HIS A 164 -11.93 6.03 -21.88
N GLY A 165 -11.76 7.26 -21.39
CA GLY A 165 -11.34 7.54 -20.01
C GLY A 165 -9.90 7.14 -19.65
N LEU A 166 -9.29 6.22 -20.39
CA LEU A 166 -7.93 5.75 -20.22
C LEU A 166 -7.22 5.73 -21.58
N HIS A 167 -6.07 6.41 -21.64
CA HIS A 167 -5.15 6.40 -22.75
C HIS A 167 -3.88 5.66 -22.34
N ILE A 168 -3.48 4.68 -23.14
CA ILE A 168 -2.22 3.94 -22.98
C ILE A 168 -1.40 4.19 -24.24
N ASP A 169 -0.19 4.70 -24.06
CA ASP A 169 0.73 4.95 -25.18
C ASP A 169 0.92 3.66 -26.01
N LEU A 170 0.78 3.77 -27.34
CA LEU A 170 0.86 2.64 -28.28
C LEU A 170 2.19 1.89 -28.20
N SER A 171 3.25 2.55 -27.72
CA SER A 171 4.56 1.95 -27.50
C SER A 171 4.61 0.97 -26.30
N ILE A 172 3.58 0.95 -25.44
CA ILE A 172 3.50 0.06 -24.28
C ILE A 172 2.97 -1.31 -24.71
N LYS A 173 3.90 -2.25 -24.86
CA LYS A 173 3.62 -3.66 -25.17
C LYS A 173 3.04 -4.39 -23.96
N ASP A 174 2.36 -5.50 -24.22
CA ASP A 174 1.75 -6.33 -23.17
C ASP A 174 2.78 -6.90 -22.19
N SER A 175 4.01 -7.18 -22.65
CA SER A 175 5.10 -7.63 -21.76
C SER A 175 5.52 -6.54 -20.76
N ALA A 176 5.67 -5.30 -21.23
CA ALA A 176 5.98 -4.17 -20.35
C ALA A 176 4.84 -3.90 -19.36
N TRP A 177 3.59 -3.97 -19.83
CA TRP A 177 2.43 -3.89 -18.94
C TRP A 177 2.46 -4.98 -17.89
N HIS A 178 2.65 -6.24 -18.30
CA HIS A 178 2.65 -7.40 -17.41
C HIS A 178 3.70 -7.27 -16.30
N SER A 179 4.91 -6.80 -16.63
CA SER A 179 5.94 -6.53 -15.64
C SER A 179 5.54 -5.44 -14.64
N SER A 180 4.91 -4.35 -15.11
CA SER A 180 4.48 -3.24 -14.23
C SER A 180 3.19 -3.52 -13.44
N ASP A 181 2.45 -4.57 -13.79
CA ASP A 181 1.20 -5.01 -13.16
C ASP A 181 1.43 -6.19 -12.18
N GLN A 182 2.65 -6.33 -11.68
CA GLN A 182 3.02 -7.30 -10.65
C GLN A 182 2.87 -6.71 -9.24
N VAL A 183 2.60 -7.59 -8.28
CA VAL A 183 2.54 -7.24 -6.85
C VAL A 183 3.92 -6.73 -6.40
N PRO A 184 3.98 -5.67 -5.58
CA PRO A 184 5.23 -5.22 -4.96
C PRO A 184 5.94 -6.34 -4.23
N THR A 185 7.25 -6.43 -4.42
CA THR A 185 8.10 -7.39 -3.71
C THR A 185 8.55 -6.89 -2.34
N SER A 186 8.40 -5.60 -2.07
CA SER A 186 8.71 -4.93 -0.80
C SER A 186 7.46 -4.45 -0.09
N THR A 187 7.60 -4.14 1.20
CA THR A 187 6.55 -3.60 2.06
C THR A 187 7.20 -2.61 3.02
N THR A 188 6.46 -1.57 3.38
CA THR A 188 6.87 -0.64 4.45
C THR A 188 6.37 -1.08 5.81
N THR A 189 5.56 -2.15 5.88
CA THR A 189 4.99 -2.66 7.13
C THR A 189 6.09 -3.27 8.00
N PRO A 190 6.29 -2.79 9.24
CA PRO A 190 7.32 -3.31 10.13
C PRO A 190 7.24 -4.82 10.33
N ALA A 191 8.39 -5.48 10.38
CA ALA A 191 8.55 -6.92 10.58
C ALA A 191 7.97 -7.83 9.48
N LEU A 192 7.43 -7.27 8.38
CA LEU A 192 7.07 -8.04 7.19
C LEU A 192 8.19 -7.97 6.15
N ASN A 193 8.49 -9.12 5.56
CA ASN A 193 9.45 -9.22 4.45
C ASN A 193 8.76 -9.19 3.09
N ARG A 194 7.43 -9.28 3.06
CA ARG A 194 6.58 -9.29 1.86
C ARG A 194 5.25 -8.64 2.17
N LEU A 195 4.70 -7.94 1.20
CA LEU A 195 3.37 -7.34 1.26
C LEU A 195 2.29 -8.44 1.37
N PRO A 196 1.41 -8.40 2.38
CA PRO A 196 0.27 -9.31 2.48
C PRO A 196 -0.58 -9.25 1.22
N THR A 197 -0.86 -10.42 0.65
CA THR A 197 -1.50 -10.53 -0.66
C THR A 197 -2.64 -11.53 -0.60
N HIS A 198 -3.84 -11.11 -0.99
CA HIS A 198 -4.98 -12.00 -1.15
C HIS A 198 -5.06 -12.51 -2.59
N GLN A 199 -5.44 -13.77 -2.75
CA GLN A 199 -5.60 -14.41 -4.05
C GLN A 199 -6.86 -15.27 -4.01
N ASP A 200 -7.82 -14.94 -4.87
CA ASP A 200 -9.05 -15.71 -5.01
C ASP A 200 -8.77 -17.02 -5.75
N LYS A 201 -9.39 -18.11 -5.30
CA LYS A 201 -9.33 -19.42 -5.95
C LYS A 201 -9.98 -19.40 -7.34
N SER A 202 -11.01 -18.57 -7.52
CA SER A 202 -11.74 -18.47 -8.80
C SER A 202 -10.93 -17.72 -9.86
N HIS A 203 -10.04 -16.83 -9.42
CA HIS A 203 -9.19 -16.01 -10.28
C HIS A 203 -7.73 -16.10 -9.82
N PRO A 204 -7.08 -17.27 -9.99
CA PRO A 204 -5.77 -17.52 -9.40
C PRO A 204 -4.66 -16.62 -9.95
N ASN A 205 -4.88 -15.92 -11.06
CA ASN A 205 -3.89 -14.99 -11.59
C ASN A 205 -4.01 -13.60 -10.96
N ILE A 206 -5.15 -13.27 -10.34
CA ILE A 206 -5.41 -11.96 -9.76
C ILE A 206 -5.03 -11.97 -8.29
N LYS A 207 -4.20 -11.01 -7.93
CA LYS A 207 -3.73 -10.80 -6.56
C LYS A 207 -4.20 -9.45 -6.08
N TRP A 208 -4.41 -9.31 -4.78
CA TRP A 208 -4.93 -8.10 -4.17
C TRP A 208 -4.06 -7.67 -3.01
N THR A 209 -3.78 -6.37 -2.92
CA THR A 209 -3.09 -5.79 -1.78
C THR A 209 -3.79 -4.52 -1.31
N LEU A 210 -3.61 -4.17 -0.04
CA LEU A 210 -4.14 -2.95 0.55
C LEU A 210 -2.98 -2.06 0.99
N ARG A 211 -2.92 -0.83 0.46
CA ARG A 211 -1.88 0.15 0.80
C ARG A 211 -2.49 1.55 0.89
N LEU A 212 -1.76 2.46 1.51
CA LEU A 212 -2.08 3.89 1.55
C LEU A 212 -1.26 4.63 0.49
N LEU A 213 -1.89 5.55 -0.21
CA LEU A 213 -1.22 6.54 -1.06
C LEU A 213 -1.47 7.95 -0.51
N SER A 214 -0.55 8.88 -0.79
CA SER A 214 -0.76 10.30 -0.48
C SER A 214 -2.05 10.82 -1.13
N GLY A 215 -2.85 11.59 -0.39
CA GLY A 215 -4.05 12.27 -0.91
C GLY A 215 -3.76 13.63 -1.56
N ARG A 216 -2.48 14.05 -1.61
CA ARG A 216 -2.08 15.32 -2.23
C ARG A 216 -2.47 15.32 -3.71
N LYS A 217 -2.81 16.50 -4.25
CA LYS A 217 -3.13 16.65 -5.70
C LYS A 217 -1.96 16.32 -6.63
N ARG A 218 -0.73 16.48 -6.15
CA ARG A 218 0.52 16.17 -6.84
C ARG A 218 1.27 15.06 -6.10
N PRO A 219 2.25 14.37 -6.72
CA PRO A 219 3.06 13.37 -6.04
C PRO A 219 3.69 13.94 -4.76
N ASN A 220 3.80 13.13 -3.68
CA ASN A 220 4.33 13.62 -2.40
C ASN A 220 5.85 13.83 -2.44
N ARG A 221 6.54 13.26 -3.44
CA ARG A 221 7.95 13.54 -3.75
C ARG A 221 8.08 14.04 -5.18
N THR A 222 8.28 15.34 -5.37
CA THR A 222 8.44 15.96 -6.71
C THR A 222 9.90 16.25 -7.02
N PHE A 223 10.21 16.50 -8.29
CA PHE A 223 11.54 16.93 -8.72
C PHE A 223 12.63 15.91 -8.35
N ILE A 224 12.31 14.63 -8.56
CA ILE A 224 13.20 13.48 -8.38
C ILE A 224 12.98 12.52 -9.54
N SER A 225 14.07 11.98 -10.11
CA SER A 225 13.99 10.94 -11.13
C SER A 225 13.84 9.56 -10.48
N TYR A 226 13.45 8.55 -11.27
CA TYR A 226 13.42 7.17 -10.77
C TYR A 226 14.81 6.74 -10.30
N GLN A 227 15.86 6.99 -11.09
CA GLN A 227 17.21 6.62 -10.71
C GLN A 227 17.64 7.23 -9.36
N GLN A 228 17.45 8.55 -9.18
CA GLN A 228 17.80 9.24 -7.93
C GLN A 228 17.03 8.72 -6.71
N SER A 229 15.82 8.21 -6.93
CA SER A 229 14.99 7.66 -5.88
C SER A 229 15.46 6.26 -5.44
N GLN A 230 16.07 5.50 -6.35
CA GLN A 230 16.67 4.20 -6.06
C GLN A 230 18.05 4.33 -5.39
N GLU A 231 18.74 5.46 -5.60
CA GLU A 231 20.01 5.79 -4.96
C GLU A 231 19.87 6.25 -3.49
N GLN A 232 18.64 6.43 -2.99
CA GLN A 232 18.40 6.80 -1.59
C GLN A 232 18.67 5.61 -0.64
N THR A 233 18.95 5.90 0.63
CA THR A 233 19.14 4.89 1.69
C THR A 233 18.14 5.12 2.82
N PRO A 234 17.04 4.34 2.90
CA PRO A 234 16.63 3.29 1.97
C PRO A 234 16.08 3.85 0.64
N PRO A 235 16.03 3.02 -0.43
CA PRO A 235 15.38 3.39 -1.68
C PRO A 235 13.93 3.82 -1.47
N ILE A 236 13.47 4.79 -2.25
CA ILE A 236 12.09 5.26 -2.18
C ILE A 236 11.17 4.26 -2.86
N GLU A 237 10.15 3.80 -2.14
CA GLU A 237 9.09 3.00 -2.73
C GLU A 237 8.19 3.85 -3.65
N HIS A 238 7.74 3.20 -4.73
CA HIS A 238 6.88 3.80 -5.75
C HIS A 238 5.55 3.09 -5.73
N GLN A 239 4.48 3.84 -6.00
CA GLN A 239 3.21 3.21 -6.31
C GLN A 239 3.36 2.29 -7.51
N THR A 240 2.55 1.24 -7.59
CA THR A 240 2.48 0.42 -8.80
C THR A 240 1.52 1.03 -9.83
N LEU A 241 1.52 0.47 -11.05
CA LEU A 241 0.54 0.84 -12.07
C LEU A 241 -0.89 0.50 -11.61
N ALA A 242 -1.08 -0.68 -11.00
CA ALA A 242 -2.36 -1.13 -10.46
C ALA A 242 -2.87 -0.21 -9.35
N GLU A 243 -2.00 0.19 -8.42
CA GLU A 243 -2.33 1.15 -7.35
C GLU A 243 -2.74 2.50 -7.93
N GLY A 244 -1.95 3.05 -8.87
CA GLY A 244 -2.25 4.35 -9.48
C GLY A 244 -3.56 4.36 -10.29
N LEU A 245 -3.86 3.27 -11.01
CA LEU A 245 -5.13 3.11 -11.73
C LEU A 245 -6.31 2.99 -10.77
N THR A 246 -6.17 2.14 -9.74
CA THR A 246 -7.19 1.95 -8.71
C THR A 246 -7.49 3.26 -8.00
N ASP A 247 -6.46 3.97 -7.55
CA ASP A 247 -6.55 5.28 -6.89
C ASP A 247 -7.39 6.27 -7.70
N LYS A 248 -7.03 6.48 -8.97
CA LYS A 248 -7.67 7.47 -9.83
C LYS A 248 -9.10 7.08 -10.18
N LEU A 249 -9.32 5.82 -10.51
CA LEU A 249 -10.65 5.35 -10.91
C LEU A 249 -11.61 5.29 -9.72
N THR A 250 -11.17 4.85 -8.54
CA THR A 250 -12.01 4.88 -7.32
C THR A 250 -12.29 6.31 -6.86
N THR A 251 -11.33 7.24 -6.99
CA THR A 251 -11.56 8.68 -6.75
C THR A 251 -12.68 9.22 -7.66
N ILE A 252 -12.65 8.85 -8.95
CA ILE A 252 -13.70 9.22 -9.90
C ILE A 252 -15.05 8.58 -9.53
N LEU A 253 -15.08 7.31 -9.14
CA LEU A 253 -16.30 6.63 -8.68
C LEU A 253 -16.92 7.30 -7.45
N ALA A 254 -16.09 7.90 -6.60
CA ALA A 254 -16.53 8.68 -5.45
C ALA A 254 -17.12 10.05 -5.82
N GLY A 255 -17.02 10.48 -7.08
CA GLY A 255 -17.45 11.79 -7.56
C GLY A 255 -16.40 12.89 -7.44
N ASP A 256 -15.15 12.53 -7.13
CA ASP A 256 -14.05 13.45 -6.93
C ASP A 256 -13.14 13.55 -8.17
N LYS A 257 -12.30 14.60 -8.20
CA LYS A 257 -11.30 14.78 -9.27
C LYS A 257 -10.11 13.86 -9.01
N PRO A 258 -9.63 13.12 -10.02
CA PRO A 258 -8.49 12.24 -9.84
C PRO A 258 -7.22 13.03 -9.53
N THR A 259 -6.33 12.40 -8.76
CA THR A 259 -5.01 12.93 -8.41
C THR A 259 -4.09 13.06 -9.64
N ASP A 260 -2.99 13.79 -9.49
CA ASP A 260 -1.95 13.98 -10.51
C ASP A 260 -2.41 14.67 -11.79
N GLU A 261 -3.28 15.67 -11.64
CA GLU A 261 -3.65 16.52 -12.78
C GLU A 261 -2.40 17.25 -13.31
N ASN A 262 -1.96 16.89 -14.52
CA ASN A 262 -0.74 17.39 -15.17
C ASN A 262 0.59 17.05 -14.47
N TYR A 263 0.61 16.07 -13.55
CA TYR A 263 1.84 15.58 -12.91
C TYR A 263 2.06 14.10 -13.24
N TYR A 264 3.29 13.71 -13.57
CA TYR A 264 3.65 12.31 -13.81
C TYR A 264 4.02 11.63 -12.50
N SER A 265 3.19 10.69 -12.05
CA SER A 265 3.52 9.75 -10.98
C SER A 265 4.28 8.56 -11.56
N LEU A 266 5.56 8.45 -11.23
CA LEU A 266 6.40 7.32 -11.61
C LEU A 266 5.90 6.06 -10.89
N CYS A 267 5.64 5.00 -11.66
CA CYS A 267 5.23 3.71 -11.13
C CYS A 267 6.45 2.84 -10.82
N GLN A 268 6.32 1.79 -10.03
CA GLN A 268 7.39 0.83 -9.79
C GLN A 268 7.88 0.17 -11.10
N GLN A 269 9.19 0.02 -11.24
CA GLN A 269 9.82 -0.75 -12.32
C GLN A 269 10.59 -1.93 -11.72
N PRO A 270 10.13 -3.17 -11.91
CA PRO A 270 10.83 -4.35 -11.38
C PRO A 270 12.15 -4.65 -12.09
N ASP A 271 12.34 -4.19 -13.33
CA ASP A 271 13.59 -4.35 -14.07
C ASP A 271 14.61 -3.25 -13.71
N PRO A 272 15.68 -3.55 -12.96
CA PRO A 272 16.67 -2.55 -12.56
C PRO A 272 17.45 -1.96 -13.74
N ASP A 273 17.51 -2.66 -14.87
CA ASP A 273 18.26 -2.24 -16.07
C ASP A 273 17.39 -1.42 -17.04
N ALA A 274 16.12 -1.22 -16.72
CA ALA A 274 15.21 -0.48 -17.57
C ALA A 274 15.61 1.00 -17.70
N THR A 275 15.67 1.48 -18.95
CA THR A 275 15.96 2.90 -19.26
C THR A 275 14.69 3.77 -19.26
N GLN A 276 13.52 3.14 -19.20
CA GLN A 276 12.23 3.78 -19.16
C GLN A 276 11.33 3.13 -18.11
N ILE A 277 10.39 3.91 -17.61
CA ILE A 277 9.43 3.52 -16.59
C ILE A 277 8.04 4.02 -16.94
N LEU A 278 7.03 3.25 -16.55
CA LEU A 278 5.66 3.70 -16.70
C LEU A 278 5.37 4.82 -15.70
N SER A 279 4.64 5.80 -16.19
CA SER A 279 4.09 6.88 -15.39
C SER A 279 2.60 6.96 -15.61
N ILE A 280 1.90 7.42 -14.59
CA ILE A 280 0.47 7.68 -14.64
C ILE A 280 0.19 9.13 -14.29
N HIS A 281 -0.70 9.76 -15.03
CA HIS A 281 -1.20 11.10 -14.74
C HIS A 281 -2.64 11.26 -15.20
N SER A 282 -3.31 12.28 -14.67
CA SER A 282 -4.67 12.65 -15.09
C SER A 282 -4.64 13.93 -15.91
N ASN A 283 -5.56 14.04 -16.87
CA ASN A 283 -5.88 15.31 -17.50
C ASN A 283 -7.40 15.47 -17.48
N VAL A 284 -7.89 16.26 -16.52
CA VAL A 284 -9.34 16.45 -16.31
C VAL A 284 -9.96 17.20 -17.48
N HIS A 285 -9.23 18.12 -18.12
CA HIS A 285 -9.70 18.82 -19.32
C HIS A 285 -9.97 17.85 -20.47
N TYR A 286 -9.12 16.83 -20.64
CA TYR A 286 -9.31 15.79 -21.65
C TYR A 286 -10.20 14.64 -21.20
N GLY A 287 -10.53 14.55 -19.91
CA GLY A 287 -11.28 13.45 -19.34
C GLY A 287 -10.56 12.11 -19.49
N LEU A 288 -9.23 12.11 -19.44
CA LEU A 288 -8.40 10.94 -19.65
C LEU A 288 -7.37 10.77 -18.53
N ILE A 289 -7.21 9.52 -18.09
CA ILE A 289 -6.04 9.04 -17.36
C ILE A 289 -5.03 8.56 -18.40
N TYR A 290 -3.76 8.90 -18.25
CA TYR A 290 -2.71 8.61 -19.21
C TYR A 290 -1.65 7.69 -18.61
N ILE A 291 -1.33 6.61 -19.30
CA ILE A 291 -0.15 5.77 -19.05
C ILE A 291 0.89 6.05 -20.13
N ARG A 292 2.09 6.47 -19.73
CA ARG A 292 3.18 6.84 -20.66
C ARG A 292 4.54 6.40 -20.16
N TRP A 293 5.47 6.20 -21.09
CA TRP A 293 6.88 6.06 -20.77
C TRP A 293 7.49 7.38 -20.32
N VAL A 294 8.30 7.31 -19.27
CA VAL A 294 9.21 8.37 -18.83
C VAL A 294 10.61 7.75 -18.72
N LYS A 295 11.65 8.48 -19.12
CA LYS A 295 13.02 7.97 -18.97
C LYS A 295 13.40 7.94 -17.49
N THR A 296 14.10 6.90 -17.03
CA THR A 296 14.40 6.72 -15.59
C THR A 296 15.29 7.83 -15.00
N TYR A 297 16.11 8.48 -15.82
CA TYR A 297 16.92 9.63 -15.44
C TYR A 297 16.19 10.98 -15.59
N HIS A 298 15.01 11.01 -16.19
CA HIS A 298 14.29 12.26 -16.42
C HIS A 298 13.80 12.85 -15.10
N ARG A 299 14.04 14.15 -14.94
CA ARG A 299 13.69 14.94 -13.75
C ARG A 299 13.12 16.27 -14.20
N ASP A 300 11.92 16.57 -13.73
CA ASP A 300 11.27 17.87 -13.90
C ASP A 300 10.32 18.14 -12.72
N ARG A 301 9.86 19.39 -12.55
CA ARG A 301 8.83 19.80 -11.59
C ARG A 301 7.51 19.06 -11.80
N GLY A 302 7.21 18.65 -13.04
CA GLY A 302 6.04 17.84 -13.37
C GLY A 302 6.17 16.35 -13.02
N VAL A 303 7.35 15.87 -12.62
CA VAL A 303 7.63 14.45 -12.38
C VAL A 303 7.83 14.20 -10.89
N GLY A 304 7.23 13.12 -10.38
CA GLY A 304 7.38 12.74 -8.99
C GLY A 304 6.94 11.32 -8.69
N ILE A 305 6.98 11.00 -7.40
CA ILE A 305 6.67 9.67 -6.86
C ILE A 305 5.57 9.83 -5.83
N ARG A 306 4.56 8.97 -5.94
CA ARG A 306 3.62 8.68 -4.86
C ARG A 306 4.16 7.48 -4.11
N SER A 307 4.72 7.72 -2.93
CA SER A 307 5.28 6.64 -2.12
C SER A 307 4.17 5.96 -1.30
N PRO A 308 3.95 4.65 -1.49
CA PRO A 308 2.93 3.92 -0.77
C PRO A 308 3.37 3.57 0.65
N ILE A 309 2.39 3.33 1.53
CA ILE A 309 2.58 2.69 2.84
C ILE A 309 1.74 1.42 2.90
N GLY A 310 2.35 0.30 3.23
CA GLY A 310 1.71 -1.02 3.35
C GLY A 310 2.70 -2.13 3.10
#